data_AF-A0A371BBB5-F1
#
_entry.id   AF-A0A371BBB5-F1
#
_cell.length_a   1.000
_cell.length_b   1.000
_cell.length_c   1.000
_cell.angle_alpha   90.00
_cell.angle_beta   90.00
_cell.angle_gamma   90.00
#
_symmetry.space_group_name_H-M   'P 1'
#
loop_
_entity.id
_entity.type
_entity.pdbx_description
1 polymer ?
#
loop_
_entity_poly.entity_id
_entity_poly.type
_entity_poly.pdbx_seq_one_letter_code
_entity_poly.pdbx_strand_id
1 'polypeptide(L)'
;MQRKVFRIEAMLAARRQPGAGLAMRAPPIPAATPSDNVEALLGLKAELAYIHESVAHNKRELVAMIGDGAERRLTRAGDELGAAVAAMRGATDTILGTAEAADDSARTLAASLSDDFRRGLAQDIQDQIVKIYEACNFQDIAGQHIGKVIGMLASVEKQLDVILARCNGVHAASEPMDGSAKGDGLLNGPKLTGDLGHATQRDIDRMFA
;
A
#
# COMPACT_ATOMS: atom_id res chain seq x y z
N MET A 1 -41.05 23.25 8.58
CA MET A 1 -39.88 22.60 9.22
C MET A 1 -39.36 23.52 10.31
N GLN A 2 -39.67 23.26 11.57
CA GLN A 2 -39.24 24.08 12.72
C GLN A 2 -38.38 23.22 13.66
N ARG A 3 -37.14 23.66 13.85
CA ARG A 3 -36.13 23.10 14.77
C ARG A 3 -36.59 23.32 16.22
N LYS A 4 -36.66 22.25 17.01
CA LYS A 4 -36.86 22.31 18.46
C LYS A 4 -35.49 22.42 19.15
N VAL A 5 -35.24 23.53 19.84
CA VAL A 5 -34.14 23.67 20.82
C VAL A 5 -34.76 24.00 22.18
N PHE A 6 -34.16 23.40 23.20
CA PHE A 6 -34.66 23.14 24.54
C PHE A 6 -34.83 24.38 25.43
N ARG A 7 -35.84 24.30 26.31
CA ARG A 7 -36.24 25.27 27.33
C ARG A 7 -35.58 24.90 28.66
N ILE A 8 -34.40 25.44 28.96
CA ILE A 8 -33.64 25.15 30.20
C ILE A 8 -33.87 26.18 31.32
N GLU A 9 -34.62 27.27 31.09
CA GLU A 9 -34.70 28.36 32.08
C GLU A 9 -35.99 28.41 32.94
N ALA A 10 -36.88 27.42 32.89
CA ALA A 10 -38.17 27.51 33.57
C ALA A 10 -38.32 26.66 34.86
N MET A 11 -37.23 26.19 35.49
CA MET A 11 -37.34 25.36 36.71
C MET A 11 -36.44 25.76 37.88
N LEU A 12 -35.77 26.92 37.85
CA LEU A 12 -34.89 27.37 38.94
C LEU A 12 -35.49 28.41 39.89
N ALA A 13 -36.77 28.75 39.76
CA ALA A 13 -37.41 29.70 40.67
C ALA A 13 -38.58 29.05 41.44
N ALA A 14 -38.41 29.04 42.76
CA ALA A 14 -39.43 28.88 43.79
C ALA A 14 -39.81 27.46 44.24
N ARG A 15 -39.09 26.97 45.27
CA ARG A 15 -39.74 26.64 46.55
C ARG A 15 -38.76 26.60 47.72
N ARG A 16 -38.74 27.67 48.52
CA ARG A 16 -38.29 27.64 49.92
C ARG A 16 -39.46 27.14 50.78
N GLN A 17 -39.23 26.16 51.65
CA GLN A 17 -39.70 26.16 53.04
C GLN A 17 -38.97 25.06 53.84
N PRO A 18 -38.54 25.33 55.09
CA PRO A 18 -37.93 24.33 55.97
C PRO A 18 -39.00 23.70 56.88
N GLY A 19 -39.01 22.38 57.01
CA GLY A 19 -39.97 21.72 57.91
C GLY A 19 -39.75 20.22 58.06
N ALA A 20 -39.41 19.83 59.29
CA ALA A 20 -39.66 18.56 59.98
C ALA A 20 -39.14 17.25 59.36
N GLY A 21 -38.32 16.56 60.15
CA GLY A 21 -37.60 15.35 59.76
C GLY A 21 -38.49 14.15 59.46
N LEU A 22 -38.04 13.39 58.46
CA LEU A 22 -38.26 11.96 58.31
C LEU A 22 -36.93 11.39 57.87
N ALA A 23 -36.29 10.64 58.78
CA ALA A 23 -35.08 9.91 58.48
C ALA A 23 -35.37 8.86 57.40
N MET A 24 -35.11 9.20 56.13
CA MET A 24 -34.99 8.22 55.07
C MET A 24 -33.71 7.41 55.32
N ARG A 25 -33.87 6.24 55.93
CA ARG A 25 -32.81 5.23 55.99
C ARG A 25 -32.45 4.88 54.54
N ALA A 26 -31.23 5.20 54.13
CA ALA A 26 -30.69 4.75 52.85
C ALA A 26 -30.83 3.21 52.78
N PRO A 27 -31.32 2.64 51.67
CA PRO A 27 -31.27 1.19 51.51
C PRO A 27 -29.79 0.78 51.58
N PRO A 28 -29.44 -0.28 52.34
CA PRO A 28 -28.07 -0.76 52.34
C PRO A 28 -27.70 -1.15 50.90
N ILE A 29 -26.60 -0.59 50.41
CA ILE A 29 -25.97 -1.09 49.19
C ILE A 29 -25.66 -2.57 49.50
N PRO A 30 -26.23 -3.55 48.75
CA PRO A 30 -25.87 -4.93 48.98
C PRO A 30 -24.38 -5.05 48.73
N ALA A 31 -23.62 -5.38 49.77
CA ALA A 31 -22.23 -5.74 49.63
C ALA A 31 -22.19 -6.98 48.73
N ALA A 32 -21.60 -6.84 47.54
CA ALA A 32 -21.32 -7.98 46.67
C ALA A 32 -20.66 -9.06 47.52
N THR A 33 -21.28 -10.23 47.57
CA THR A 33 -20.82 -11.30 48.45
C THR A 33 -19.51 -11.87 47.88
N PRO A 34 -18.62 -12.42 48.71
CA PRO A 34 -17.40 -13.07 48.22
C PRO A 34 -17.65 -14.12 47.12
N SER A 35 -18.86 -14.71 47.10
CA SER A 35 -19.32 -15.68 46.09
C SER A 35 -19.47 -15.06 44.70
N ASP A 36 -20.01 -13.84 44.60
CA ASP A 36 -20.25 -13.15 43.32
C ASP A 36 -18.92 -12.82 42.61
N ASN A 37 -17.87 -12.51 43.39
CA ASN A 37 -16.53 -12.26 42.87
C ASN A 37 -15.83 -13.54 42.38
N VAL A 38 -16.11 -14.68 43.02
CA VAL A 38 -15.56 -15.99 42.62
C VAL A 38 -16.19 -16.44 41.30
N GLU A 39 -17.50 -16.27 41.16
CA GLU A 39 -18.23 -16.64 39.93
C GLU A 39 -17.82 -15.76 38.74
N ALA A 40 -17.67 -14.44 38.94
CA ALA A 40 -17.12 -13.54 37.93
C ALA A 40 -15.67 -13.90 37.53
N LEU A 41 -14.82 -14.26 38.50
CA LEU A 41 -13.44 -14.68 38.25
C LEU A 41 -13.36 -16.03 37.51
N LEU A 42 -14.30 -16.94 37.76
CA LEU A 42 -14.43 -18.20 37.02
C LEU A 42 -14.90 -17.95 35.58
N GLY A 43 -15.85 -17.03 35.37
CA GLY A 43 -16.29 -16.61 34.04
C GLY A 43 -15.15 -16.02 33.21
N LEU A 44 -14.39 -15.09 33.78
CA LEU A 44 -13.19 -14.51 33.15
C LEU A 44 -12.13 -15.56 32.82
N LYS A 45 -11.91 -16.56 33.69
CA LYS A 45 -10.99 -17.67 33.41
C LYS A 45 -11.45 -18.53 32.24
N ALA A 46 -12.75 -18.81 32.14
CA ALA A 46 -13.33 -19.56 31.04
C ALA A 46 -13.22 -18.80 29.72
N GLU A 47 -13.49 -17.48 29.74
CA GLU A 47 -13.35 -16.61 28.57
C GLU A 47 -11.88 -16.51 28.11
N LEU A 48 -10.94 -16.37 29.05
CA LEU A 48 -9.51 -16.39 28.74
C LEU A 48 -9.06 -17.73 28.14
N ALA A 49 -9.54 -18.85 28.67
CA ALA A 49 -9.24 -20.18 28.13
C ALA A 49 -9.79 -20.35 26.70
N TYR A 50 -10.98 -19.82 26.44
CA TYR A 50 -11.56 -19.79 25.09
C TYR A 50 -10.73 -18.95 24.12
N ILE A 51 -10.30 -17.76 24.53
CA ILE A 51 -9.42 -16.90 23.73
C ILE A 51 -8.09 -17.61 23.46
N HIS A 52 -7.49 -18.25 24.46
CA HIS A 52 -6.25 -19.02 24.32
C HIS A 52 -6.37 -20.13 23.28
N GLU A 53 -7.44 -20.94 23.34
CA GLU A 53 -7.64 -22.02 22.36
C GLU A 53 -7.89 -21.46 20.96
N SER A 54 -8.68 -20.37 20.85
CA SER A 54 -8.93 -19.72 19.56
C SER A 54 -7.66 -19.16 18.93
N VAL A 55 -6.79 -18.52 19.72
CA VAL A 55 -5.46 -18.04 19.27
C VAL A 55 -4.57 -19.21 18.85
N ALA A 56 -4.55 -20.30 19.62
CA ALA A 56 -3.77 -21.49 19.29
C ALA A 56 -4.26 -22.20 18.01
N HIS A 57 -5.58 -22.21 17.79
CA HIS A 57 -6.19 -22.70 16.55
C HIS A 57 -5.80 -21.84 15.35
N ASN A 58 -6.02 -20.53 15.42
CA ASN A 58 -5.69 -19.59 14.33
C ASN A 58 -4.20 -19.62 13.97
N LYS A 59 -3.32 -19.75 14.98
CA LYS A 59 -1.88 -19.92 14.77
C LYS A 59 -1.56 -21.17 13.94
N ARG A 60 -2.20 -22.30 14.25
CA ARG A 60 -1.99 -23.56 13.51
C ARG A 60 -2.46 -23.43 12.07
N GLU A 61 -3.60 -22.79 11.84
CA GLU A 61 -4.10 -22.52 10.49
C GLU A 61 -3.17 -21.59 9.71
N LEU A 62 -2.68 -20.51 10.30
CA LEU A 62 -1.73 -19.60 9.66
C LEU A 62 -0.44 -20.31 9.24
N VAL A 63 0.14 -21.14 10.11
CA VAL A 63 1.33 -21.94 9.80
C VAL A 63 1.04 -22.95 8.69
N ALA A 64 -0.13 -23.59 8.70
CA ALA A 64 -0.51 -24.55 7.65
C ALA A 64 -0.76 -23.87 6.28
N MET A 65 -1.35 -22.67 6.28
CA MET A 65 -1.61 -21.89 5.06
C MET A 65 -0.33 -21.32 4.44
N ILE A 66 0.56 -20.78 5.27
CA ILE A 66 1.80 -20.12 4.80
C ILE A 66 2.94 -21.13 4.64
N GLY A 67 2.83 -22.32 5.24
CA GLY A 67 3.91 -23.29 5.34
C GLY A 67 4.72 -23.44 4.06
N ASP A 68 6.04 -23.43 4.21
CA ASP A 68 7.15 -23.84 3.33
C ASP A 68 6.95 -23.84 1.79
N GLY A 69 5.90 -24.48 1.29
CA GLY A 69 5.54 -24.47 -0.12
C GLY A 69 4.90 -23.17 -0.62
N ALA A 70 4.26 -22.35 0.23
CA ALA A 70 3.67 -21.07 -0.21
C ALA A 70 4.73 -19.97 -0.35
N GLU A 71 5.61 -19.84 0.64
CA GLU A 71 6.79 -18.95 0.62
C GLU A 71 7.66 -19.21 -0.61
N ARG A 72 8.10 -20.46 -0.82
CA ARG A 72 8.87 -20.85 -2.02
C ARG A 72 8.16 -20.55 -3.35
N ARG A 73 6.83 -20.54 -3.38
CA ARG A 73 6.07 -20.20 -4.59
C ARG A 73 6.04 -18.70 -4.83
N LEU A 74 5.93 -17.89 -3.78
CA LEU A 74 5.93 -16.43 -3.89
C LEU A 74 7.31 -15.90 -4.29
N THR A 75 8.38 -16.36 -3.61
CA THR A 75 9.75 -16.00 -3.97
C THR A 75 10.05 -16.33 -5.43
N ARG A 76 9.72 -17.57 -5.85
CA ARG A 76 9.91 -18.01 -7.24
C ARG A 76 9.11 -17.18 -8.24
N ALA A 77 7.86 -16.84 -7.93
CA ALA A 77 7.05 -15.99 -8.78
C ALA A 77 7.63 -14.56 -8.89
N GLY A 78 8.20 -14.04 -7.81
CA GLY A 78 8.93 -12.77 -7.78
C GLY A 78 10.15 -12.81 -8.70
N ASP A 79 10.97 -13.85 -8.61
CA ASP A 79 12.15 -14.04 -9.45
C ASP A 79 11.79 -14.19 -10.94
N GLU A 80 10.77 -15.00 -11.26
CA GLU A 80 10.29 -15.18 -12.63
C GLU A 80 9.74 -13.88 -13.22
N LEU A 81 9.01 -13.10 -12.42
CA LEU A 81 8.50 -11.78 -12.84
C LEU A 81 9.65 -10.77 -13.01
N GLY A 82 10.63 -10.77 -12.12
CA GLY A 82 11.84 -9.95 -12.24
C GLY A 82 12.63 -10.27 -13.51
N ALA A 83 12.82 -11.55 -13.81
CA ALA A 83 13.46 -12.01 -15.04
C ALA A 83 12.67 -11.61 -16.30
N ALA A 84 11.34 -11.73 -16.26
CA ALA A 84 10.48 -11.30 -17.37
C ALA A 84 10.58 -9.78 -17.62
N VAL A 85 10.60 -8.96 -16.57
CA VAL A 85 10.79 -7.50 -16.69
C VAL A 85 12.17 -7.17 -17.24
N ALA A 86 13.23 -7.86 -16.78
CA ALA A 86 14.58 -7.65 -17.30
C ALA A 86 14.68 -8.02 -18.79
N ALA A 87 14.10 -9.15 -19.19
CA ALA A 87 14.02 -9.56 -20.60
C ALA A 87 13.25 -8.54 -21.44
N MET A 88 12.16 -8.00 -20.90
CA MET A 88 11.36 -6.97 -21.56
C MET A 88 12.14 -5.67 -21.79
N ARG A 89 12.97 -5.24 -20.83
CA ARG A 89 13.87 -4.08 -21.01
C ARG A 89 14.93 -4.35 -22.08
N GLY A 90 15.56 -5.52 -22.05
CA GLY A 90 16.54 -5.88 -23.08
C GLY A 90 15.94 -5.92 -24.50
N ALA A 91 14.69 -6.37 -24.62
CA ALA A 91 13.95 -6.30 -25.89
C ALA A 91 13.73 -4.85 -26.34
N THR A 92 13.39 -3.95 -25.41
CA THR A 92 13.23 -2.51 -25.70
C THR A 92 14.52 -1.84 -26.12
N ASP A 93 15.63 -2.12 -25.44
CA ASP A 93 16.95 -1.62 -25.83
C ASP A 93 17.29 -2.05 -27.26
N THR A 94 16.95 -3.30 -27.61
CA THR A 94 17.12 -3.82 -28.98
C THR A 94 16.23 -3.11 -29.98
N ILE A 95 14.96 -2.84 -29.63
CA ILE A 95 14.02 -2.09 -30.49
C ILE A 95 14.53 -0.67 -30.72
N LEU A 96 14.97 0.02 -29.67
CA LEU A 96 15.52 1.38 -29.73
C LEU A 96 16.78 1.41 -30.61
N GLY A 97 17.73 0.50 -30.41
CA GLY A 97 18.92 0.42 -31.24
C GLY A 97 18.61 0.10 -32.72
N THR A 98 17.59 -0.73 -32.98
CA THR A 98 17.13 -0.99 -34.36
C THR A 98 16.47 0.25 -34.98
N ALA A 99 15.71 1.01 -34.19
CA ALA A 99 15.09 2.25 -34.61
C ALA A 99 16.14 3.33 -34.93
N GLU A 100 17.20 3.44 -34.12
CA GLU A 100 18.34 4.33 -34.37
C GLU A 100 19.04 4.00 -35.69
N ALA A 101 19.36 2.72 -35.92
CA ALA A 101 19.98 2.30 -37.18
C ALA A 101 19.07 2.56 -38.40
N ALA A 102 17.75 2.40 -38.23
CA ALA A 102 16.78 2.71 -39.28
C ALA A 102 16.69 4.22 -39.56
N ASP A 103 16.80 5.06 -38.53
CA ASP A 103 16.77 6.52 -38.64
C ASP A 103 18.01 7.04 -39.38
N ASP A 104 19.20 6.55 -39.01
CA ASP A 104 20.45 6.85 -39.72
C ASP A 104 20.40 6.45 -41.19
N SER A 105 19.82 5.28 -41.47
CA SER A 105 19.61 4.79 -42.83
C SER A 105 18.64 5.69 -43.61
N ALA A 106 17.54 6.11 -42.99
CA ALA A 106 16.56 7.01 -43.59
C ALA A 106 17.14 8.41 -43.84
N ARG A 107 17.94 8.95 -42.91
CA ARG A 107 18.68 10.22 -43.08
C ARG A 107 19.64 10.15 -44.26
N THR A 108 20.43 9.08 -44.32
CA THR A 108 21.39 8.86 -45.41
C THR A 108 20.67 8.72 -46.75
N LEU A 109 19.55 7.99 -46.78
CA LEU A 109 18.72 7.84 -47.96
C LEU A 109 18.16 9.20 -48.43
N ALA A 110 17.57 9.98 -47.53
CA ALA A 110 17.04 11.31 -47.83
C ALA A 110 18.12 12.23 -48.42
N ALA A 111 19.33 12.21 -47.86
CA ALA A 111 20.47 13.01 -48.35
C ALA A 111 20.97 12.56 -49.73
N SER A 112 20.86 11.27 -50.07
CA SER A 112 21.31 10.72 -51.36
C SER A 112 20.30 10.91 -52.51
N LEU A 113 19.03 11.14 -52.18
CA LEU A 113 17.96 11.26 -53.17
C LEU A 113 17.87 12.70 -53.68
N SER A 114 17.71 12.86 -54.99
CA SER A 114 17.53 14.16 -55.67
C SER A 114 16.07 14.52 -55.94
N ASP A 115 15.17 13.55 -55.85
CA ASP A 115 13.73 13.67 -56.12
C ASP A 115 12.95 14.02 -54.85
N ASP A 116 12.10 15.06 -54.93
CA ASP A 116 11.37 15.59 -53.77
C ASP A 116 10.36 14.59 -53.20
N PHE A 117 9.68 13.83 -54.05
CA PHE A 117 8.71 12.84 -53.61
C PHE A 117 9.37 11.71 -52.82
N ARG A 118 10.48 11.17 -53.34
CA ARG A 118 11.25 10.10 -52.65
C ARG A 118 11.92 10.58 -51.37
N ARG A 119 12.36 11.85 -51.32
CA ARG A 119 12.81 12.47 -50.06
C ARG A 119 11.68 12.58 -49.04
N GLY A 120 10.49 12.97 -49.46
CA GLY A 120 9.30 12.99 -48.61
C GLY A 120 9.03 11.63 -47.95
N LEU A 121 9.10 10.54 -48.73
CA LEU A 121 8.96 9.18 -48.18
C LEU A 121 10.02 8.82 -47.14
N ALA A 122 11.27 9.26 -47.32
CA ALA A 122 12.33 9.04 -46.34
C ALA A 122 12.08 9.84 -45.04
N GLN A 123 11.51 11.05 -45.17
CA GLN A 123 11.06 11.86 -44.04
C GLN A 123 9.90 11.19 -43.29
N ASP A 124 8.91 10.65 -44.00
CA ASP A 124 7.78 9.94 -43.41
C ASP A 124 8.25 8.71 -42.59
N ILE A 125 9.31 8.03 -43.03
CA ILE A 125 9.94 6.93 -42.28
C ILE A 125 10.54 7.46 -40.97
N GLN A 126 11.26 8.59 -40.99
CA GLN A 126 11.81 9.20 -39.78
C GLN A 126 10.72 9.59 -38.80
N ASP A 127 9.62 10.21 -39.28
CA ASP A 127 8.48 10.56 -38.45
C ASP A 127 7.85 9.33 -37.79
N GLN A 128 7.85 8.19 -38.49
CA GLN A 128 7.36 6.94 -37.90
C GLN A 128 8.31 6.36 -36.85
N ILE A 129 9.62 6.52 -37.05
CA ILE A 129 10.63 6.13 -36.06
C ILE A 129 10.51 6.99 -34.79
N VAL A 130 10.22 8.29 -34.92
CA VAL A 130 9.95 9.16 -33.75
C VAL A 130 8.83 8.60 -32.88
N LYS A 131 7.75 8.08 -33.48
CA LYS A 131 6.66 7.46 -32.73
C LYS A 131 7.08 6.18 -32.00
N ILE A 132 8.07 5.45 -32.52
CA ILE A 132 8.64 4.29 -31.82
C ILE A 132 9.35 4.74 -30.54
N TYR A 133 10.15 5.82 -30.60
CA TYR A 133 10.79 6.40 -29.42
C TYR A 133 9.78 6.83 -28.36
N GLU A 134 8.71 7.52 -28.78
CA GLU A 134 7.63 7.96 -27.87
C GLU A 134 6.91 6.77 -27.20
N ALA A 135 6.62 5.71 -27.96
CA ALA A 135 5.97 4.51 -27.44
C ALA A 135 6.86 3.75 -26.43
N CYS A 136 8.15 3.65 -26.70
CA CYS A 136 9.11 2.97 -25.81
C CYS A 136 9.34 3.75 -24.51
N ASN A 137 9.25 5.08 -24.53
CA ASN A 137 9.41 5.91 -23.33
C ASN A 137 8.35 5.60 -22.25
N PHE A 138 7.13 5.21 -22.65
CA PHE A 138 6.09 4.82 -21.69
C PHE A 138 6.37 3.47 -21.00
N GLN A 139 7.18 2.61 -21.63
CA GLN A 139 7.51 1.30 -21.10
C GLN A 139 8.46 1.37 -19.90
N ASP A 140 9.40 2.32 -19.89
CA ASP A 140 10.32 2.48 -18.75
C ASP A 140 9.54 2.72 -17.45
N ILE A 141 8.48 3.53 -17.52
CA ILE A 141 7.62 3.82 -16.39
C ILE A 141 6.84 2.57 -15.93
N ALA A 142 6.38 1.73 -16.86
CA ALA A 142 5.76 0.45 -16.53
C ALA A 142 6.74 -0.52 -15.86
N GLY A 143 7.99 -0.60 -16.34
CA GLY A 143 9.05 -1.41 -15.76
C GLY A 143 9.42 -0.99 -14.33
N GLN A 144 9.45 0.32 -14.06
CA GLN A 144 9.63 0.86 -12.71
C GLN A 144 8.45 0.51 -11.79
N HIS A 145 7.22 0.65 -12.27
CA HIS A 145 6.03 0.35 -11.47
C HIS A 145 5.95 -1.14 -11.10
N ILE A 146 6.21 -2.04 -12.05
CA ILE A 146 6.25 -3.48 -11.78
C ILE A 146 7.35 -3.80 -10.76
N GLY A 147 8.53 -3.20 -10.90
CA GLY A 147 9.61 -3.33 -9.91
C GLY A 147 9.19 -2.94 -8.50
N LYS A 148 8.45 -1.82 -8.36
CA LYS A 148 7.91 -1.37 -7.07
C LYS A 148 6.89 -2.36 -6.50
N VAL A 149 6.01 -2.90 -7.34
CA VAL A 149 5.04 -3.93 -6.91
C VAL A 149 5.75 -5.17 -6.40
N ILE A 150 6.80 -5.64 -7.10
CA ILE A 150 7.63 -6.77 -6.65
C ILE A 150 8.26 -6.47 -5.28
N GLY A 151 8.85 -5.27 -5.12
CA GLY A 151 9.45 -4.86 -3.84
C GLY A 151 8.44 -4.80 -2.69
N MET A 152 7.22 -4.35 -2.95
CA MET A 152 6.13 -4.37 -1.96
C MET A 152 5.73 -5.80 -1.59
N LEU A 153 5.62 -6.71 -2.56
CA LEU A 153 5.32 -8.13 -2.30
C LEU A 153 6.40 -8.79 -1.44
N ALA A 154 7.68 -8.52 -1.71
CA ALA A 154 8.79 -9.01 -0.89
C ALA A 154 8.76 -8.46 0.55
N SER A 155 8.34 -7.21 0.74
CA SER A 155 8.15 -6.62 2.08
C SER A 155 7.02 -7.31 2.84
N VAL A 156 5.92 -7.65 2.16
CA VAL A 156 4.81 -8.42 2.75
C VAL A 156 5.27 -9.82 3.16
N GLU A 157 6.06 -10.50 2.33
CA GLU A 157 6.65 -11.80 2.65
C GLU A 157 7.49 -11.75 3.94
N LYS A 158 8.42 -10.79 4.03
CA LYS A 158 9.23 -10.58 5.24
C LYS A 158 8.39 -10.31 6.49
N GLN A 159 7.28 -9.59 6.37
CA GLN A 159 6.38 -9.35 7.50
C GLN A 159 5.66 -10.64 7.95
N LEU A 160 5.28 -11.51 7.01
CA LEU A 160 4.69 -12.80 7.31
C LEU A 160 5.68 -13.71 8.05
N ASP A 161 6.95 -13.72 7.68
CA ASP A 161 8.00 -14.48 8.36
C ASP A 161 8.15 -14.05 9.83
N VAL A 162 8.15 -12.74 10.08
CA VAL A 162 8.21 -12.18 11.44
C VAL A 162 6.98 -12.60 12.26
N ILE A 163 5.79 -12.57 11.66
CA ILE A 163 4.54 -13.01 12.31
C ILE A 163 4.61 -14.51 12.64
N LEU A 164 5.04 -15.35 11.70
CA LEU A 164 5.19 -16.78 11.90
C LEU A 164 6.24 -17.12 12.96
N ALA A 165 7.38 -16.44 12.97
CA ALA A 165 8.42 -16.66 13.96
C ALA A 165 7.93 -16.32 15.38
N ARG A 166 7.27 -15.16 15.53
CA ARG A 166 6.63 -14.76 16.79
C ARG A 166 5.55 -15.74 17.23
N CYS A 167 4.71 -16.16 16.29
CA CYS A 167 3.74 -17.21 16.52
C CYS A 167 4.43 -18.45 17.08
N ASN A 168 5.48 -18.97 16.44
CA ASN A 168 6.18 -20.20 16.83
C ASN A 168 7.00 -20.11 18.13
N GLY A 169 6.97 -18.99 18.85
CA GLY A 169 7.68 -18.83 20.12
C GLY A 169 9.19 -18.69 19.95
N VAL A 170 9.67 -18.61 18.71
CA VAL A 170 11.03 -18.17 18.42
C VAL A 170 11.02 -16.66 18.62
N HIS A 171 11.77 -16.15 19.60
CA HIS A 171 12.05 -14.73 19.69
C HIS A 171 12.87 -14.32 18.46
N ALA A 172 12.20 -14.00 17.35
CA ALA A 172 12.83 -13.32 16.24
C ALA A 172 13.32 -11.98 16.80
N ALA A 173 14.65 -11.85 16.93
CA ALA A 173 15.28 -10.59 17.24
C ALA A 173 14.70 -9.56 16.26
N SER A 174 13.93 -8.62 16.78
CA SER A 174 13.31 -7.60 15.97
C SER A 174 14.41 -6.62 15.60
N GLU A 175 15.07 -6.84 14.47
CA GLU A 175 15.85 -5.75 13.89
C GLU A 175 14.88 -4.61 13.57
N PRO A 176 15.22 -3.35 13.91
CA PRO A 176 14.40 -2.23 13.55
C PRO A 176 14.26 -2.24 12.03
N MET A 177 13.03 -2.27 11.52
CA MET A 177 12.81 -1.90 10.13
C MET A 177 13.26 -0.45 10.00
N ASP A 178 14.46 -0.25 9.46
CA ASP A 178 14.94 1.07 9.05
C ASP A 178 13.99 1.56 7.96
N GLY A 179 13.08 2.45 8.36
CA GLY A 179 12.16 3.16 7.49
C GLY A 179 12.83 4.29 6.71
N SER A 180 14.16 4.33 6.55
CA SER A 180 14.78 5.18 5.54
C SER A 180 14.62 4.58 4.14
N ALA A 181 13.41 4.71 3.61
CA ALA A 181 13.21 4.90 2.17
C ALA A 181 13.77 6.29 1.76
N LYS A 182 15.07 6.53 2.01
CA LYS A 182 15.78 7.70 1.50
C LYS A 182 16.22 7.39 0.08
N GLY A 183 15.33 7.66 -0.88
CA GLY A 183 15.67 7.66 -2.31
C GLY A 183 14.49 7.36 -3.24
N ASP A 184 13.48 6.64 -2.77
CA ASP A 184 12.44 6.07 -3.65
C ASP A 184 11.28 7.03 -3.97
N GLY A 185 11.25 8.22 -3.34
CA GLY A 185 10.21 9.23 -3.54
C GLY A 185 10.25 9.94 -4.89
N LEU A 186 11.26 9.65 -5.72
CA LEU A 186 11.42 10.23 -7.06
C LEU A 186 10.94 9.30 -8.18
N LEU A 187 10.61 8.03 -7.87
CA LEU A 187 10.15 7.04 -8.84
C LEU A 187 8.62 6.94 -8.81
N ASN A 188 7.97 8.01 -9.25
CA ASN A 188 6.52 8.00 -9.45
C ASN A 188 6.21 7.47 -10.85
N GLY A 189 5.39 6.41 -10.92
CA GLY A 189 4.90 5.85 -12.17
C GLY A 189 3.99 6.82 -12.94
N PRO A 190 3.32 6.40 -14.03
CA PRO A 190 2.41 7.28 -14.75
C PRO A 190 1.25 7.62 -13.82
N LYS A 191 0.86 8.89 -13.81
CA LYS A 191 -0.19 9.40 -12.93
C LYS A 191 -1.49 8.60 -13.13
N LEU A 192 -1.93 7.89 -12.09
CA LEU A 192 -3.27 7.32 -12.04
C LEU A 192 -4.30 8.46 -12.03
N THR A 193 -5.44 8.25 -12.69
CA THR A 193 -6.48 9.28 -12.78
C THR A 193 -6.94 9.69 -11.38
N GLY A 194 -6.64 10.94 -10.99
CA GLY A 194 -7.00 11.50 -9.69
C GLY A 194 -5.89 11.50 -8.63
N ASP A 195 -4.69 10.99 -8.93
CA ASP A 195 -3.61 10.88 -7.95
C ASP A 195 -2.97 12.25 -7.62
N LEU A 196 -2.50 12.43 -6.38
CA LEU A 196 -1.86 13.65 -5.90
C LEU A 196 -0.39 13.36 -5.55
N GLY A 197 0.54 14.21 -5.99
CA GLY A 197 1.97 14.09 -5.63
C GLY A 197 2.97 13.86 -6.77
N HIS A 198 2.52 13.85 -8.03
CA HIS A 198 3.46 13.83 -9.17
C HIS A 198 3.90 15.24 -9.53
N ALA A 199 5.19 15.41 -9.79
CA ALA A 199 5.74 16.68 -10.26
C ALA A 199 5.04 17.09 -11.56
N THR A 200 4.59 18.33 -11.62
CA THR A 200 4.01 18.90 -12.84
C THR A 200 5.11 19.52 -13.70
N GLN A 201 4.87 19.71 -14.99
CA GLN A 201 5.81 20.43 -15.86
C GLN A 201 6.20 21.80 -15.28
N ARG A 202 5.25 22.50 -14.65
CA ARG A 202 5.50 23.77 -13.95
C ARG A 202 6.46 23.67 -12.76
N ASP A 203 6.51 22.51 -12.10
CA ASP A 203 7.44 22.28 -11.00
C ASP A 203 8.86 22.05 -11.54
N ILE A 204 8.97 21.34 -12.69
CA ILE A 204 10.22 21.13 -13.42
C ILE A 204 10.76 22.46 -13.95
N ASP A 205 9.93 23.25 -14.62
CA ASP A 205 10.32 24.55 -15.19
C ASP A 205 10.87 25.49 -14.10
N ARG A 206 10.38 25.37 -12.86
CA ARG A 206 10.83 26.18 -11.72
C ARG A 206 12.19 25.74 -11.15
N MET A 207 12.62 24.51 -11.39
CA MET A 207 13.93 24.00 -10.96
C MET A 207 15.09 24.45 -11.87
N PHE A 208 14.79 24.79 -13.13
CA PHE A 208 15.78 25.19 -14.14
C PHE A 208 15.71 26.69 -14.52
N ALA A 209 14.95 27.49 -13.76
CA ALA A 209 14.81 28.93 -13.94
C ALA A 209 15.81 29.74 -13.09
#